data_AF-A0A2I3LLW4-F1
#
_entry.id   AF-A0A2I3LLW4-F1
#
_cell.length_a   1.000
_cell.length_b   1.000
_cell.length_c   1.000
_cell.angle_alpha   90.00
_cell.angle_beta   90.00
_cell.angle_gamma   90.00
#
_symmetry.space_group_name_H-M   'P 1'
#
loop_
_entity.id
_entity.type
_entity.pdbx_description
1 polymer ?
#
loop_
_entity_poly.entity_id
_entity_poly.type
_entity_poly.pdbx_seq_one_letter_code
_entity_poly.pdbx_strand_id
1 'polypeptide(L)'
;MDRGDQAKRTRVTPCATRLFLHPRGSDTLPLNENVFNCLYKNPEANFKLICFPWAGGGSVHFAKWGQDTHDSLEVHSLRLPGRESRIEEPFANDISQLVDEVVCALQPVIQDKQFAFFGHRYLISILKFRGVPSIL
;
A
#
# COMPACT_ATOMS: atom_id res chain seq x y z
N MET A 1 -19.13 -36.67 -16.62
CA MET A 1 -18.14 -36.30 -17.67
C MET A 1 -18.60 -34.96 -18.23
N ASP A 2 -18.49 -33.91 -17.44
CA ASP A 2 -17.31 -33.06 -17.24
C ASP A 2 -17.40 -31.83 -18.16
N ARG A 3 -17.84 -30.72 -17.58
CA ARG A 3 -17.75 -29.37 -18.14
C ARG A 3 -17.22 -28.47 -17.04
N GLY A 4 -15.90 -28.51 -16.84
CA GLY A 4 -15.17 -27.45 -16.17
C GLY A 4 -15.21 -26.19 -17.02
N ASP A 5 -15.82 -25.14 -16.51
CA ASP A 5 -15.70 -23.79 -17.05
C ASP A 5 -14.70 -23.02 -16.20
N GLN A 6 -13.68 -22.51 -16.87
CA GLN A 6 -12.45 -22.02 -16.27
C GLN A 6 -12.70 -20.70 -15.53
N ALA A 7 -12.31 -20.68 -14.26
CA ALA A 7 -12.08 -19.47 -13.51
C ALA A 7 -11.14 -18.54 -14.30
N LYS A 8 -11.65 -17.36 -14.67
CA LYS A 8 -10.86 -16.27 -15.24
C LYS A 8 -9.80 -15.85 -14.22
N ARG A 9 -8.63 -16.46 -14.31
CA ARG A 9 -7.42 -16.10 -13.57
C ARG A 9 -6.91 -14.78 -14.14
N THR A 10 -7.38 -13.67 -13.57
CA THR A 10 -6.86 -12.33 -13.83
C THR A 10 -5.36 -12.37 -13.57
N ARG A 11 -4.56 -12.22 -14.63
CA ARG A 11 -3.10 -12.23 -14.53
C ARG A 11 -2.69 -10.98 -13.75
N VAL A 12 -2.32 -11.17 -12.49
CA VAL A 12 -1.54 -10.19 -11.74
C VAL A 12 -0.19 -10.09 -12.44
N THR A 13 0.08 -8.97 -13.08
CA THR A 13 1.39 -8.68 -13.69
C THR A 13 2.46 -8.78 -12.60
N PRO A 14 3.61 -9.45 -12.83
CA PRO A 14 4.62 -9.60 -11.80
C PRO A 14 5.14 -8.23 -11.34
N CYS A 15 5.10 -8.04 -10.03
CA CYS A 15 5.56 -6.85 -9.30
C CYS A 15 7.03 -6.45 -9.55
N ALA A 16 7.80 -7.27 -10.28
CA ALA A 16 9.25 -7.24 -10.35
C ALA A 16 9.85 -6.42 -11.52
N THR A 17 9.08 -5.62 -12.26
CA THR A 17 9.62 -4.91 -13.43
C THR A 17 9.40 -3.41 -13.38
N ARG A 18 10.03 -2.73 -12.41
CA ARG A 18 10.58 -1.40 -12.67
C ARG A 18 11.75 -1.06 -11.76
N LEU A 19 12.94 -1.37 -12.27
CA LEU A 19 14.16 -0.63 -11.96
C LEU A 19 13.90 0.85 -12.32
N PHE A 20 13.56 1.68 -11.35
CA PHE A 20 13.82 3.11 -11.48
C PHE A 20 15.34 3.28 -11.36
N LEU A 21 15.99 3.45 -12.53
CA LEU A 21 17.37 3.88 -12.64
C LEU A 21 17.51 5.30 -12.07
N HIS A 22 17.81 5.42 -10.77
CA HIS A 22 18.50 6.59 -10.22
C HIS A 22 19.73 6.15 -9.40
N PRO A 23 20.89 6.82 -9.57
CA PRO A 23 22.15 6.36 -9.03
C PRO A 23 22.38 6.84 -7.59
N ARG A 24 22.94 5.93 -6.80
CA ARG A 24 23.69 6.13 -5.54
C ARG A 24 22.90 6.47 -4.27
N GLY A 25 22.72 5.43 -3.46
CA GLY A 25 23.08 5.46 -2.05
C GLY A 25 21.98 5.80 -1.07
N SER A 26 21.10 4.85 -0.79
CA SER A 26 20.47 4.75 0.53
C SER A 26 20.02 3.30 0.73
N ASP A 27 20.29 2.78 1.91
CA ASP A 27 19.94 1.44 2.37
C ASP A 27 18.57 1.00 1.84
N THR A 28 18.55 -0.09 1.05
CA THR A 28 17.34 -0.63 0.43
C THR A 28 16.43 -1.20 1.49
N LEU A 29 15.63 -0.33 2.12
CA LEU A 29 14.46 -0.76 2.85
C LEU A 29 13.58 -1.56 1.87
N PRO A 30 12.98 -2.68 2.31
CA PRO A 30 12.05 -3.41 1.46
C PRO A 30 10.96 -2.45 0.98
N LEU A 31 10.52 -2.61 -0.29
CA LEU A 31 9.62 -1.69 -0.99
C LEU A 31 8.43 -1.25 -0.11
N ASN A 32 7.93 -2.14 0.74
CA ASN A 32 6.84 -1.88 1.67
C ASN A 32 7.16 -0.84 2.75
N GLU A 33 8.35 -0.82 3.38
CA GLU A 33 8.69 0.14 4.45
C GLU A 33 8.92 1.56 3.90
N ASN A 34 9.28 1.66 2.61
CA ASN A 34 9.42 2.94 1.94
C ASN A 34 8.07 3.50 1.43
N VAL A 35 7.16 2.62 1.01
CA VAL A 35 5.82 3.00 0.51
C VAL A 35 4.79 3.14 1.64
N PHE A 36 4.86 2.33 2.70
CA PHE A 36 3.95 2.41 3.85
C PHE A 36 4.70 2.78 5.12
N ASN A 37 4.16 3.74 5.85
CA ASN A 37 4.63 4.13 7.16
C ASN A 37 3.76 3.48 8.24
N CYS A 38 4.39 2.67 9.08
CA CYS A 38 3.80 2.05 10.27
C CYS A 38 4.64 2.45 11.49
N LEU A 39 4.23 3.53 12.18
CA LEU A 39 4.99 4.08 13.32
C LEU A 39 4.92 3.18 14.56
N TYR A 40 3.79 2.49 14.76
CA TYR A 40 3.54 1.62 15.91
C TYR A 40 3.27 0.22 15.38
N LYS A 41 4.34 -0.59 15.26
CA LYS A 41 4.23 -1.99 14.81
C LYS A 41 3.49 -2.80 15.86
N ASN A 42 2.50 -3.57 15.44
CA ASN A 42 1.74 -4.47 16.29
C ASN A 42 1.60 -5.84 15.60
N PRO A 43 2.55 -6.76 15.85
CA PRO A 43 2.53 -8.08 15.23
C PRO A 43 1.34 -8.95 15.67
N GLU A 44 0.68 -8.62 16.79
CA GLU A 44 -0.49 -9.34 17.32
C GLU A 44 -1.83 -8.75 16.85
N ALA A 45 -1.82 -7.62 16.13
CA ALA A 45 -3.03 -7.00 15.62
C ALA A 45 -3.82 -7.98 14.74
N ASN A 46 -5.12 -8.13 14.93
CA ASN A 46 -5.94 -8.99 14.06
C ASN A 46 -6.40 -8.28 12.78
N PHE A 47 -6.25 -6.96 12.74
CA PHE A 47 -6.73 -6.09 11.67
C PHE A 47 -5.68 -5.06 11.25
N LYS A 48 -5.61 -4.75 9.95
CA LYS A 48 -4.75 -3.69 9.40
C LYS A 48 -5.57 -2.58 8.78
N LEU A 49 -5.30 -1.34 9.18
CA LEU A 49 -5.88 -0.16 8.55
C LEU A 49 -4.88 0.43 7.57
N ILE A 50 -5.23 0.43 6.29
CA ILE A 50 -4.41 0.98 5.22
C ILE A 50 -4.95 2.37 4.88
N CYS A 51 -4.18 3.41 5.21
CA CYS A 51 -4.60 4.80 5.12
C CYS A 51 -3.99 5.51 3.90
N PHE A 52 -4.83 6.19 3.13
CA PHE A 52 -4.45 7.00 1.97
C PHE A 52 -4.58 8.50 2.29
N PRO A 53 -3.47 9.23 2.49
CA PRO A 53 -3.51 10.67 2.66
C PRO A 53 -4.09 11.38 1.43
N TRP A 54 -4.57 12.60 1.65
CA TRP A 54 -5.02 13.48 0.57
C TRP A 54 -3.84 13.90 -0.31
N ALA A 55 -4.14 14.50 -1.48
CA ALA A 55 -3.11 15.00 -2.40
C ALA A 55 -2.23 16.04 -1.69
N GLY A 56 -0.95 15.70 -1.48
CA GLY A 56 0.02 16.54 -0.77
C GLY A 56 0.10 16.33 0.76
N GLY A 57 -0.71 15.43 1.33
CA GLY A 57 -0.61 15.03 2.74
C GLY A 57 0.57 14.09 3.01
N GLY A 58 1.06 14.12 4.25
CA GLY A 58 2.08 13.18 4.75
C GLY A 58 1.46 11.92 5.35
N SER A 59 2.20 10.82 5.32
CA SER A 59 1.80 9.54 5.91
C SER A 59 1.71 9.62 7.44
N VAL A 60 2.52 10.47 8.07
CA VAL A 60 2.62 10.60 9.54
C VAL A 60 1.28 10.91 10.21
N HIS A 61 0.39 11.67 9.56
CA HIS A 61 -0.90 12.05 10.15
C HIS A 61 -1.73 10.82 10.54
N PHE A 62 -1.85 9.84 9.64
CA PHE A 62 -2.56 8.60 9.92
C PHE A 62 -1.71 7.58 10.68
N ALA A 63 -0.40 7.53 10.44
CA ALA A 63 0.46 6.58 11.14
C ALA A 63 0.46 6.81 12.67
N LYS A 64 0.23 8.05 13.13
CA LYS A 64 0.03 8.38 14.55
C LYS A 64 -1.19 7.72 15.18
N TRP A 65 -2.20 7.36 14.40
CA TRP A 65 -3.38 6.69 14.95
C TRP A 65 -3.03 5.34 15.57
N GLY A 66 -1.93 4.70 15.14
CA GLY A 66 -1.41 3.49 15.77
C GLY A 66 -1.09 3.63 17.26
N GLN A 67 -0.93 4.86 17.78
CA GLN A 67 -0.66 5.12 19.19
C GLN A 67 -1.88 4.83 20.08
N ASP A 68 -3.07 5.18 19.61
CA ASP A 68 -4.31 5.20 20.41
C ASP A 68 -5.27 4.06 20.03
N THR A 69 -4.86 3.21 19.08
CA THR A 69 -5.70 2.12 18.58
C THR A 69 -5.57 0.87 19.44
N HIS A 70 -6.71 0.20 19.66
CA HIS A 70 -6.83 -1.06 20.39
C HIS A 70 -5.78 -2.10 19.94
N ASP A 71 -5.38 -2.99 20.84
CA ASP A 71 -4.36 -4.05 20.62
C ASP A 71 -4.62 -4.94 19.38
N SER A 72 -5.80 -4.86 18.79
CA SER A 72 -6.20 -5.59 17.59
C SER A 72 -5.94 -4.86 16.26
N LEU A 73 -5.46 -3.61 16.26
CA LEU A 73 -5.31 -2.80 15.04
C LEU A 73 -3.85 -2.35 14.79
N GLU A 74 -3.39 -2.49 13.55
CA GLU A 74 -2.12 -1.94 13.07
C GLU A 74 -2.37 -0.97 11.92
N VAL A 75 -1.79 0.24 11.98
CA VAL A 75 -2.05 1.31 11.00
C VAL A 75 -0.87 1.48 10.04
N HIS A 76 -1.15 1.32 8.74
CA HIS A 76 -0.20 1.52 7.64
C HIS A 76 -0.64 2.70 6.80
N SER A 77 0.15 3.77 6.76
CA SER A 77 -0.18 4.97 6.01
C SER A 77 0.67 5.10 4.76
N LEU A 78 0.04 5.34 3.60
CA LEU A 78 0.75 5.49 2.33
C LEU A 78 1.65 6.74 2.34
N ARG A 79 2.92 6.55 1.97
CA ARG A 79 3.90 7.59 1.70
C ARG A 79 3.98 7.83 0.19
N LEU A 80 3.56 9.02 -0.22
CA LEU A 80 3.60 9.44 -1.62
C LEU A 80 5.03 9.81 -2.05
N PRO A 81 5.40 9.60 -3.32
CA PRO A 81 6.62 10.14 -3.90
C PRO A 81 6.71 11.67 -3.70
N GLY A 82 7.90 12.21 -3.49
CA GLY A 82 8.14 13.62 -3.21
C GLY A 82 7.75 14.05 -1.79
N ARG A 83 7.59 13.10 -0.85
CA ARG A 83 7.23 13.38 0.55
C ARG A 83 8.04 12.51 1.51
N GLU A 84 8.35 13.08 2.68
CA GLU A 84 9.01 12.37 3.78
C GLU A 84 10.31 11.67 3.34
N SER A 85 10.48 10.37 3.61
CA SER A 85 11.65 9.60 3.16
C SER A 85 11.76 9.48 1.64
N ARG A 86 10.70 9.84 0.89
CA ARG A 86 10.66 9.86 -0.57
C ARG A 86 10.77 11.27 -1.14
N ILE A 87 11.28 12.26 -0.38
CA ILE A 87 11.34 13.67 -0.81
C ILE A 87 12.16 13.90 -2.09
N GLU A 88 13.19 13.08 -2.32
CA GLU A 88 14.04 13.12 -3.51
C GLU A 88 13.39 12.47 -4.74
N GLU A 89 12.29 11.74 -4.56
CA GLU A 89 11.56 11.13 -5.67
C GLU A 89 10.66 12.17 -6.35
N PRO A 90 10.56 12.16 -7.68
CA PRO A 90 9.64 13.03 -8.39
C PRO A 90 8.19 12.70 -8.01
N PHE A 91 7.33 13.73 -7.98
CA PHE A 91 5.89 13.51 -7.80
C PHE A 91 5.34 12.56 -8.87
N ALA A 92 4.38 11.72 -8.48
CA ALA A 92 3.75 10.78 -9.40
C ALA A 92 3.02 11.54 -10.52
N ASN A 93 3.50 11.38 -11.75
CA ASN A 93 2.89 11.96 -12.95
C ASN A 93 1.86 11.03 -13.61
N ASP A 94 1.79 9.76 -13.18
CA ASP A 94 0.85 8.75 -13.65
C ASP A 94 0.28 7.99 -12.45
N ILE A 95 -1.02 8.12 -12.23
CA ILE A 95 -1.72 7.47 -11.12
C ILE A 95 -1.69 5.94 -11.25
N SER A 96 -1.67 5.40 -12.47
CA SER A 96 -1.68 3.96 -12.69
C SER A 96 -0.40 3.33 -12.15
N GLN A 97 0.74 4.00 -12.38
CA GLN A 97 2.05 3.57 -11.89
C GLN A 97 2.14 3.64 -10.37
N LEU A 98 1.62 4.74 -9.78
CA LEU A 98 1.53 4.84 -8.33
C LEU A 98 0.70 3.70 -7.74
N VAL A 99 -0.43 3.38 -8.37
CA VAL A 99 -1.28 2.29 -7.89
C VAL A 99 -0.61 0.94 -8.05
N ASP A 100 0.11 0.68 -9.15
CA ASP A 100 0.87 -0.56 -9.33
C ASP A 100 1.90 -0.73 -8.22
N GLU A 101 2.64 0.32 -7.90
CA GLU A 101 3.61 0.34 -6.80
C GLU A 101 2.95 0.10 -5.44
N VAL A 102 1.81 0.75 -5.19
CA VAL A 102 1.04 0.57 -3.95
C VAL A 102 0.54 -0.86 -3.81
N VAL A 103 -0.02 -1.45 -4.86
CA VAL A 103 -0.49 -2.85 -4.85
C VAL A 103 0.67 -3.80 -4.55
N CYS A 104 1.81 -3.56 -5.18
CA CYS A 104 3.06 -4.27 -4.95
C CYS A 104 3.52 -4.22 -3.49
N ALA A 105 3.58 -3.02 -2.92
CA ALA A 105 3.97 -2.80 -1.53
C ALA A 105 2.93 -3.35 -0.53
N LEU A 106 1.67 -3.38 -0.93
CA LEU A 106 0.56 -3.81 -0.09
C LEU A 106 0.54 -5.33 0.10
N GLN A 107 0.90 -6.09 -0.93
CA GLN A 107 0.85 -7.56 -0.94
C GLN A 107 1.49 -8.20 0.32
N PRO A 108 2.74 -7.89 0.72
CA PRO A 108 3.31 -8.44 1.95
C PRO A 108 2.68 -7.90 3.24
N VAL A 109 2.02 -6.74 3.19
CA VAL A 109 1.36 -6.14 4.36
C VAL A 109 0.05 -6.88 4.65
N ILE A 110 -0.73 -7.24 3.63
CA ILE A 110 -2.09 -7.79 3.80
C ILE A 110 -2.20 -9.31 3.77
N GLN A 111 -1.09 -10.02 3.53
CA GLN A 111 -1.13 -11.45 3.20
C GLN A 111 -1.83 -12.34 4.25
N ASP A 112 -1.69 -12.01 5.53
CA ASP A 112 -2.07 -12.93 6.62
C ASP A 112 -3.18 -12.37 7.54
N LYS A 113 -3.72 -11.17 7.25
CA LYS A 113 -4.63 -10.47 8.18
C LYS A 113 -5.76 -9.74 7.47
N GLN A 114 -6.88 -9.59 8.19
CA GLN A 114 -8.00 -8.76 7.73
C GLN A 114 -7.56 -7.30 7.61
N PHE A 115 -8.08 -6.59 6.61
CA PHE A 115 -7.74 -5.19 6.41
C PHE A 115 -8.88 -4.36 5.84
N ALA A 116 -8.79 -3.05 6.09
CA ALA A 116 -9.63 -2.03 5.48
C ALA A 116 -8.82 -0.89 4.90
N PHE A 117 -9.43 -0.19 3.96
CA PHE A 117 -8.92 1.04 3.39
C PHE A 117 -9.60 2.26 4.05
N PHE A 118 -8.81 3.26 4.41
CA PHE A 118 -9.27 4.54 4.90
C PHE A 118 -8.63 5.69 4.11
N GLY A 119 -9.34 6.79 3.87
CA GLY A 119 -8.80 7.97 3.20
C GLY A 119 -9.46 8.30 1.87
N HIS A 120 -8.70 8.92 0.95
CA HIS A 120 -9.27 9.57 -0.21
C HIS A 120 -9.92 8.59 -1.20
N ARG A 121 -11.20 8.84 -1.52
CA ARG A 121 -12.08 7.97 -2.32
C ARG A 121 -11.47 7.59 -3.68
N TYR A 122 -10.71 8.48 -4.32
CA TYR A 122 -10.13 8.24 -5.63
C TYR A 122 -9.09 7.09 -5.64
N LEU A 123 -8.11 7.13 -4.73
CA LEU A 123 -7.10 6.07 -4.60
C LEU A 123 -7.73 4.74 -4.20
N ILE A 124 -8.66 4.78 -3.23
CA ILE A 124 -9.41 3.60 -2.78
C ILE A 124 -10.22 3.00 -3.93
N SER A 125 -10.88 3.84 -4.74
CA SER A 125 -11.69 3.38 -5.88
C SER A 125 -10.85 2.67 -6.93
N ILE A 126 -9.65 3.18 -7.24
CA ILE A 126 -8.79 2.55 -8.24
C ILE A 126 -8.26 1.21 -7.73
N LEU A 127 -7.89 1.10 -6.45
CA LEU A 127 -7.45 -0.16 -5.85
C LEU A 127 -8.56 -1.22 -5.88
N LYS A 128 -9.81 -0.84 -5.56
CA LYS A 128 -10.97 -1.72 -5.69
C LYS A 128 -11.20 -2.17 -7.14
N PHE A 129 -11.08 -1.27 -8.11
CA PHE A 129 -11.23 -1.61 -9.53
C PHE A 129 -10.17 -2.62 -10.00
N ARG A 130 -8.97 -2.58 -9.42
CA ARG A 130 -7.88 -3.54 -9.68
C ARG A 130 -8.04 -4.87 -8.96
N GLY A 131 -9.16 -5.08 -8.26
CA GLY A 131 -9.50 -6.35 -7.65
C GLY A 131 -8.79 -6.64 -6.34
N VAL A 132 -8.28 -5.62 -5.63
CA VAL A 132 -7.78 -5.79 -4.26
C VAL A 132 -8.99 -5.95 -3.32
N PRO A 133 -9.24 -7.14 -2.75
CA PRO A 133 -10.41 -7.37 -1.90
C PRO A 133 -10.22 -6.70 -0.54
N SER A 134 -11.19 -5.92 -0.08
CA SER A 134 -11.18 -5.28 1.24
C SER A 134 -12.53 -5.46 1.93
N ILE A 135 -12.56 -5.41 3.27
CA ILE A 135 -13.77 -5.70 4.07
C ILE A 135 -14.83 -4.57 4.04
N LEU A 136 -14.55 -3.46 3.35
CA LEU A 136 -15.45 -2.32 3.12
C LEU A 136 -15.56 -2.04 1.62
#